data_AF-A0A414X703-F1
#
_entry.id   AF-A0A414X703-F1
#
_cell.length_a   1.000
_cell.length_b   1.000
_cell.length_c   1.000
_cell.angle_alpha   90.00
_cell.angle_beta   90.00
_cell.angle_gamma   90.00
#
_symmetry.space_group_name_H-M   'P 1'
#
loop_
_entity.id
_entity.type
_entity.pdbx_description
1 polymer ?
#
loop_
_entity_poly.entity_id
_entity_poly.type
_entity_poly.pdbx_seq_one_letter_code
_entity_poly.pdbx_strand_id
1 'polypeptide(L)'
;MNFIIRNLFLIFVLLCAVACSSDENFAQSPLENIDFRVSVVGQSRVAIQKDGSGDFQVGDEVALRVYESQPDKLQDKTLLHCEGKRWTSSLYWKDWEGTPHFYAVCPSATQIELWEGACWYVHRVNQNQSSEKDFLSSDLLVADAEGQRYSPVNLDFRHAMSRVTVNVRNMEETLSDEERQQMQEPFW
;
A
#
# COMPACT_ATOMS: atom_id res chain seq x y z
N MET A 1 -9.43 -76.24 0.49
CA MET A 1 -8.52 -75.13 0.12
C MET A 1 -9.18 -74.19 -0.90
N ASN A 2 -10.40 -73.70 -0.63
CA ASN A 2 -11.15 -72.77 -1.51
C ASN A 2 -12.05 -71.77 -0.73
N PHE A 3 -11.93 -71.71 0.60
CA PHE A 3 -12.76 -70.85 1.45
C PHE A 3 -11.98 -69.67 2.06
N ILE A 4 -10.66 -69.79 2.19
CA ILE A 4 -9.79 -68.74 2.74
C ILE A 4 -9.44 -67.68 1.67
N ILE A 5 -9.40 -68.07 0.39
CA ILE A 5 -9.09 -67.15 -0.73
C ILE A 5 -10.28 -66.24 -1.08
N ARG A 6 -11.52 -66.69 -0.85
CA ARG A 6 -12.72 -65.92 -1.17
C ARG A 6 -13.04 -64.81 -0.16
N ASN A 7 -12.56 -64.95 1.08
CA ASN A 7 -12.77 -63.94 2.13
C ASN A 7 -11.65 -62.89 2.19
N LEU A 8 -10.49 -63.15 1.58
CA LEU A 8 -9.39 -62.18 1.49
C LEU A 8 -9.63 -61.13 0.39
N PHE A 9 -10.41 -61.49 -0.65
CA PHE A 9 -10.77 -60.58 -1.75
C PHE A 9 -11.82 -59.53 -1.36
N LEU A 10 -12.71 -59.85 -0.41
CA LEU A 10 -13.75 -58.93 0.07
C LEU A 10 -13.20 -57.83 1.00
N ILE A 11 -12.06 -58.09 1.67
CA ILE A 11 -11.43 -57.11 2.57
C ILE A 11 -10.51 -56.14 1.79
N PHE A 12 -9.91 -56.59 0.68
CA PHE A 12 -9.03 -55.74 -0.14
C PHE A 12 -9.78 -54.71 -1.01
N VAL A 13 -11.05 -54.99 -1.35
CA VAL A 13 -11.88 -54.06 -2.15
C VAL A 13 -12.54 -52.97 -1.28
N LEU A 14 -12.67 -53.19 0.04
CA LEU A 14 -13.28 -52.20 0.94
C LEU A 14 -12.30 -51.15 1.47
N LEU A 15 -10.99 -51.34 1.31
CA LEU A 15 -9.94 -50.43 1.82
C LEU A 15 -9.44 -49.40 0.80
N CYS A 16 -9.94 -49.43 -0.44
CA CYS A 16 -9.56 -48.48 -1.50
C CYS A 16 -10.53 -47.30 -1.70
N ALA A 17 -11.58 -47.17 -0.86
CA ALA A 17 -12.58 -46.10 -0.98
C ALA A 17 -12.37 -44.93 0.00
N VAL A 18 -11.27 -44.92 0.78
CA VAL A 18 -10.96 -43.83 1.72
C VAL A 18 -9.59 -43.23 1.40
N ALA A 19 -9.36 -42.93 0.12
CA ALA A 19 -8.27 -42.11 -0.35
C ALA A 19 -8.84 -40.93 -1.12
N CYS A 20 -8.80 -39.76 -0.49
CA CYS A 20 -8.86 -38.44 -1.10
C CYS A 20 -9.98 -38.17 -2.12
N SER A 21 -11.14 -37.75 -1.62
CA SER A 21 -11.70 -36.49 -2.12
C SER A 21 -12.21 -35.73 -0.90
N SER A 22 -11.31 -34.96 -0.28
CA SER A 22 -11.74 -33.74 0.38
C SER A 22 -12.24 -32.82 -0.72
N ASP A 23 -13.48 -33.01 -1.15
CA ASP A 23 -14.29 -31.95 -1.75
C ASP A 23 -14.55 -30.94 -0.64
N GLU A 24 -13.48 -30.23 -0.28
CA GLU A 24 -13.62 -28.91 0.28
C GLU A 24 -14.22 -28.09 -0.85
N ASN A 25 -15.55 -28.13 -0.92
CA ASN A 25 -16.32 -26.98 -1.35
C ASN A 25 -15.93 -25.84 -0.39
N PHE A 26 -14.76 -25.25 -0.62
CA PHE A 26 -14.63 -23.82 -0.52
C PHE A 26 -15.71 -23.32 -1.46
N ALA A 27 -16.89 -23.06 -0.89
CA ALA A 27 -17.71 -21.99 -1.38
C ALA A 27 -16.79 -20.77 -1.35
N GLN A 28 -16.04 -20.56 -2.44
CA GLN A 28 -15.63 -19.25 -2.86
C GLN A 28 -16.95 -18.49 -2.94
N SER A 29 -17.32 -17.85 -1.84
CA SER A 29 -18.04 -16.59 -1.97
C SER A 29 -17.15 -15.82 -2.93
N PRO A 30 -17.59 -15.53 -4.17
CA PRO A 30 -16.77 -14.72 -5.04
C PRO A 30 -16.54 -13.46 -4.22
N LEU A 31 -15.28 -13.16 -3.92
CA LEU A 31 -14.91 -11.86 -3.36
C LEU A 31 -15.38 -10.87 -4.41
N GLU A 32 -16.62 -10.39 -4.31
CA GLU A 32 -17.13 -9.41 -5.25
C GLU A 32 -16.31 -8.14 -5.08
N ASN A 33 -16.00 -7.77 -3.83
CA ASN A 33 -15.13 -6.65 -3.50
C ASN A 33 -13.66 -6.97 -3.78
N ILE A 34 -12.92 -5.94 -4.16
CA ILE A 34 -11.46 -6.02 -4.30
C ILE A 34 -10.83 -5.98 -2.90
N ASP A 35 -10.01 -7.00 -2.58
CA ASP A 35 -9.23 -7.04 -1.34
C ASP A 35 -7.95 -6.21 -1.51
N PHE A 36 -7.77 -5.18 -0.70
CA PHE A 36 -6.59 -4.32 -0.72
C PHE A 36 -5.68 -4.63 0.45
N ARG A 37 -4.39 -4.83 0.15
CA ARG A 37 -3.32 -4.97 1.13
C ARG A 37 -2.40 -3.79 0.97
N VAL A 38 -2.39 -2.92 1.97
CA VAL A 38 -1.56 -1.73 1.95
C VAL A 38 -0.35 -1.95 2.83
N SER A 39 0.81 -1.59 2.31
CA SER A 39 2.05 -1.53 3.06
C SER A 39 2.74 -0.20 2.74
N VAL A 40 3.74 0.17 3.53
CA VAL A 40 4.65 1.25 3.17
C VAL A 40 6.07 0.73 3.21
N VAL A 41 6.79 0.94 2.11
CA VAL A 41 8.14 0.45 1.89
C VAL A 41 9.15 1.51 2.31
N GLY A 42 10.17 1.08 3.07
CA GLY A 42 11.24 1.95 3.57
C GLY A 42 10.91 2.60 4.91
N GLN A 43 11.59 3.69 5.24
CA GLN A 43 11.22 4.52 6.40
C GLN A 43 9.94 5.29 6.04
N SER A 44 8.81 4.72 6.42
CA SER A 44 7.45 5.19 6.14
C SER A 44 6.96 6.16 7.23
N ARG A 45 6.30 7.28 6.89
CA ARG A 45 5.63 8.15 7.88
C ARG A 45 4.14 8.28 7.63
N VAL A 46 3.37 7.29 8.07
CA VAL A 46 1.97 7.50 8.42
C VAL A 46 1.85 7.29 9.94
N ALA A 47 1.31 8.25 10.68
CA ALA A 47 1.58 8.44 12.12
C ALA A 47 3.08 8.45 12.49
N ILE A 48 3.62 9.66 12.65
CA ILE A 48 5.06 9.93 12.79
C ILE A 48 5.58 9.39 14.13
N GLN A 49 6.41 8.36 14.06
CA GLN A 49 7.36 8.07 15.13
C GLN A 49 8.58 8.99 15.00
N LYS A 50 9.25 9.26 16.12
CA LYS A 50 10.36 10.25 16.18
C LYS A 50 11.50 9.95 15.18
N ASP A 51 11.67 8.71 14.76
CA ASP A 51 12.80 8.24 13.96
C ASP A 51 12.62 8.35 12.44
N GLY A 52 11.40 8.46 11.91
CA GLY A 52 11.21 8.23 10.48
C GLY A 52 10.12 7.26 10.12
N SER A 53 9.75 6.40 11.07
CA SER A 53 8.85 5.28 10.86
C SER A 53 7.41 5.63 11.24
N GLY A 54 6.48 4.78 10.81
CA GLY A 54 5.05 5.05 10.79
C GLY A 54 4.32 4.09 9.85
N ASP A 55 3.10 3.76 10.19
CA ASP A 55 2.17 2.96 9.40
C ASP A 55 0.78 3.59 9.42
N PHE A 56 -0.05 3.26 8.44
CA PHE A 56 -1.42 3.77 8.38
C PHE A 56 -2.21 3.39 9.64
N GLN A 57 -3.04 4.32 10.11
CA GLN A 57 -3.87 4.18 11.29
C GLN A 57 -5.35 4.07 10.91
N VAL A 58 -6.16 3.57 11.83
CA VAL A 58 -7.61 3.51 11.67
C VAL A 58 -8.14 4.91 11.40
N GLY A 59 -8.92 5.06 10.33
CA GLY A 59 -9.49 6.33 9.89
C GLY A 59 -8.64 7.08 8.86
N ASP A 60 -7.45 6.59 8.53
CA ASP A 60 -6.69 7.13 7.40
C ASP A 60 -7.39 6.82 6.07
N GLU A 61 -7.20 7.73 5.12
CA GLU A 61 -7.77 7.64 3.78
C GLU A 61 -6.70 7.90 2.74
N VAL A 62 -6.73 7.11 1.66
CA VAL A 62 -5.91 7.34 0.48
C VAL A 62 -6.80 7.51 -0.75
N ALA A 63 -6.40 8.39 -1.66
CA ALA A 63 -7.08 8.55 -2.93
C ALA A 63 -6.65 7.43 -3.87
N LEU A 64 -7.61 6.78 -4.52
CA LEU A 64 -7.40 5.67 -5.43
C LEU A 64 -7.99 6.03 -6.80
N ARG A 65 -7.17 5.87 -7.84
CA ARG A 65 -7.57 5.89 -9.24
C ARG A 65 -7.44 4.47 -9.80
N VAL A 66 -8.46 4.01 -10.50
CA VAL A 66 -8.43 2.71 -11.19
C VAL A 66 -8.77 2.88 -12.65
N TYR A 67 -8.01 2.24 -13.53
CA TYR A 67 -8.15 2.33 -14.98
C TYR A 67 -7.71 1.05 -15.68
N GLU A 68 -8.27 0.72 -16.84
CA GLU A 68 -7.80 -0.37 -17.70
C GLU A 68 -6.86 0.16 -18.80
N SER A 69 -6.13 -0.73 -19.48
CA SER A 69 -5.17 -0.37 -20.55
C SER A 69 -5.78 0.47 -21.70
N GLN A 70 -7.11 0.50 -21.83
CA GLN A 70 -7.83 1.51 -22.60
C GLN A 70 -8.31 2.61 -21.64
N PRO A 71 -7.59 3.75 -21.56
CA PRO A 71 -7.82 4.80 -20.55
C PRO A 71 -9.27 5.31 -20.51
N ASP A 72 -9.97 5.19 -21.62
CA ASP A 72 -11.24 5.81 -21.96
C ASP A 72 -12.49 4.99 -21.57
N LYS A 73 -12.34 3.75 -21.05
CA LYS A 73 -13.50 2.86 -20.83
C LYS A 73 -14.01 2.75 -19.40
N LEU A 74 -13.16 2.80 -18.39
CA LEU A 74 -13.58 2.82 -16.99
C LEU A 74 -12.53 3.54 -16.16
N GLN A 75 -12.92 4.66 -15.59
CA GLN A 75 -12.12 5.41 -14.64
C GLN A 75 -12.97 5.63 -13.41
N ASP A 76 -12.57 5.04 -12.30
CA ASP A 76 -13.18 5.35 -11.00
C ASP A 76 -12.18 6.11 -10.13
N LYS A 77 -12.66 7.17 -9.49
CA LYS A 77 -11.94 7.89 -8.44
C LYS A 77 -12.69 7.61 -7.16
N THR A 78 -12.06 6.84 -6.29
CA THR A 78 -12.65 6.47 -4.99
C THR A 78 -11.65 6.71 -3.87
N LEU A 79 -12.12 6.53 -2.64
CA LEU A 79 -11.30 6.51 -1.45
C LEU A 79 -11.12 5.06 -1.00
N LEU A 80 -9.92 4.78 -0.48
CA LEU A 80 -9.64 3.56 0.25
C LEU A 80 -9.46 3.93 1.72
N HIS A 81 -10.28 3.34 2.59
CA HIS A 81 -10.35 3.68 4.00
C HIS A 81 -9.65 2.61 4.85
N CYS A 82 -8.84 3.04 5.81
CA CYS A 82 -8.19 2.14 6.75
C CYS A 82 -9.12 1.82 7.93
N GLU A 83 -9.58 0.57 8.00
CA GLU A 83 -10.38 0.02 9.11
C GLU A 83 -9.52 -0.89 10.00
N GLY A 84 -8.26 -0.47 10.24
CA GLY A 84 -7.27 -1.21 11.02
C GLY A 84 -6.47 -2.17 10.16
N LYS A 85 -6.77 -3.47 10.24
CA LYS A 85 -6.05 -4.48 9.42
C LYS A 85 -6.64 -4.67 8.02
N ARG A 86 -7.72 -3.96 7.70
CA ARG A 86 -8.44 -4.08 6.45
C ARG A 86 -8.56 -2.70 5.80
N TRP A 87 -8.48 -2.71 4.49
CA TRP A 87 -8.74 -1.53 3.67
C TRP A 87 -10.00 -1.77 2.85
N THR A 88 -10.93 -0.79 2.89
CA THR A 88 -12.24 -0.90 2.27
C THR A 88 -12.42 0.14 1.18
N SER A 89 -13.04 -0.26 0.08
CA SER A 89 -13.48 0.62 -1.00
C SER A 89 -14.83 0.19 -1.56
N SER A 90 -15.39 1.03 -2.41
CA SER A 90 -16.63 0.75 -3.16
C SER A 90 -16.41 -0.11 -4.41
N LEU A 91 -15.21 -0.64 -4.66
CA LEU A 91 -14.85 -1.30 -5.90
C LEU A 91 -15.15 -2.80 -5.89
N TYR A 92 -15.66 -3.31 -7.00
CA TYR A 92 -15.96 -4.73 -7.19
C TYR A 92 -15.29 -5.29 -8.45
N TRP A 93 -14.83 -6.54 -8.39
CA TRP A 93 -14.22 -7.25 -9.54
C TRP A 93 -15.17 -7.44 -10.72
N LYS A 94 -16.49 -7.43 -10.49
CA LYS A 94 -17.50 -7.56 -11.54
C LYS A 94 -17.58 -6.33 -12.46
N ASP A 95 -17.10 -5.18 -11.99
CA ASP A 95 -17.15 -3.92 -12.73
C ASP A 95 -15.98 -3.79 -13.73
N TRP A 96 -15.04 -4.74 -13.72
CA TRP A 96 -13.84 -4.76 -14.56
C TRP A 96 -13.87 -5.96 -15.51
N GLU A 97 -13.72 -5.70 -16.81
CA GLU A 97 -13.66 -6.74 -17.84
C GLU A 97 -12.22 -7.20 -18.07
N GLY A 98 -11.29 -6.24 -18.11
CA GLY A 98 -9.87 -6.45 -18.32
C GLY A 98 -9.07 -6.54 -17.03
N THR A 99 -7.77 -6.23 -17.16
CA THR A 99 -6.84 -6.10 -16.04
C THR A 99 -6.78 -4.63 -15.62
N PRO A 100 -7.37 -4.26 -14.47
CA PRO A 100 -7.29 -2.90 -13.97
C PRO A 100 -5.91 -2.60 -13.38
N HIS A 101 -5.43 -1.38 -13.60
CA HIS A 101 -4.30 -0.78 -12.91
C HIS A 101 -4.81 0.12 -11.79
N PHE A 102 -4.16 0.04 -10.63
CA PHE A 102 -4.49 0.78 -9.43
C PHE A 102 -3.37 1.79 -9.17
N TYR A 103 -3.75 3.05 -8.98
CA TYR A 103 -2.83 4.12 -8.64
C TYR A 103 -3.34 4.86 -7.40
N ALA A 104 -2.60 4.81 -6.31
CA ALA A 104 -3.02 5.35 -5.03
C ALA A 104 -2.05 6.41 -4.51
N VAL A 105 -2.60 7.44 -3.86
CA VAL A 105 -1.82 8.54 -3.27
C VAL A 105 -2.30 8.90 -1.87
N CYS A 106 -1.37 9.27 -1.00
CA CYS A 106 -1.61 9.86 0.32
C CYS A 106 -0.84 11.19 0.40
N PRO A 107 -1.43 12.30 0.88
CA PRO A 107 -2.78 12.41 1.45
C PRO A 107 -3.90 12.31 0.40
N SER A 108 -5.09 11.86 0.81
CA SER A 108 -6.28 11.68 -0.06
C SER A 108 -6.75 12.96 -0.76
N ALA A 109 -6.37 14.13 -0.24
CA ALA A 109 -6.62 15.42 -0.89
C ALA A 109 -5.80 15.64 -2.18
N THR A 110 -4.77 14.83 -2.43
CA THR A 110 -3.93 14.94 -3.63
C THR A 110 -4.74 14.59 -4.88
N GLN A 111 -4.65 15.45 -5.90
CA GLN A 111 -5.37 15.26 -7.15
C GLN A 111 -4.61 14.27 -8.04
N ILE A 112 -5.29 13.18 -8.44
CA ILE A 112 -4.81 12.24 -9.46
C ILE A 112 -5.55 12.49 -10.77
N GLU A 113 -4.80 12.70 -11.84
CA GLU A 113 -5.29 12.86 -13.20
C GLU A 113 -4.80 11.70 -14.08
N LEU A 114 -5.58 11.33 -15.10
CA LEU A 114 -5.17 10.37 -16.11
C LEU A 114 -5.02 11.13 -17.43
N TRP A 115 -3.81 11.17 -17.97
CA TRP A 115 -3.51 11.86 -19.22
C TRP A 115 -2.61 10.98 -20.08
N GLU A 116 -3.03 10.77 -21.33
CA GLU A 116 -2.33 9.92 -22.31
C GLU A 116 -2.00 8.49 -21.81
N GLY A 117 -2.88 7.93 -20.98
CA GLY A 117 -2.71 6.57 -20.43
C GLY A 117 -1.74 6.46 -19.26
N ALA A 118 -1.27 7.59 -18.71
CA ALA A 118 -0.46 7.64 -17.51
C ALA A 118 -1.16 8.43 -16.40
N CYS A 119 -1.04 7.94 -15.16
CA CYS A 119 -1.49 8.70 -13.99
C CYS A 119 -0.47 9.77 -13.62
N TRP A 120 -0.98 10.98 -13.43
CA TRP A 120 -0.25 12.15 -12.94
C TRP A 120 -0.86 12.60 -11.62
N TYR A 121 -0.05 13.22 -10.77
CA TYR A 121 -0.54 13.84 -9.54
C TYR A 121 -0.10 15.29 -9.44
N VAL A 122 -0.97 16.10 -8.85
CA VAL A 122 -0.65 17.48 -8.45
C VAL A 122 -0.68 17.54 -6.93
N HIS A 123 0.50 17.72 -6.34
CA HIS A 123 0.68 17.76 -4.89
C HIS A 123 1.29 19.10 -4.46
N ARG A 124 0.70 19.72 -3.43
CA ARG A 124 1.15 21.00 -2.90
C ARG A 124 1.96 20.79 -1.63
N VAL A 125 3.20 21.28 -1.67
CA VAL A 125 4.10 21.29 -0.51
C VAL A 125 3.91 22.60 0.25
N ASN A 126 3.69 22.52 1.57
CA ASN A 126 3.62 23.69 2.41
C ASN A 126 5.01 24.33 2.58
N GLN A 127 5.07 25.66 2.49
CA GLN A 127 6.30 26.43 2.74
C GLN A 127 6.68 26.42 4.23
N ASN A 128 5.70 26.33 5.12
CA ASN A 128 5.89 26.18 6.55
C ASN A 128 5.42 24.78 6.96
N GLN A 129 6.37 23.93 7.37
CA GLN A 129 6.12 22.56 7.82
C GLN A 129 6.43 22.40 9.32
N SER A 130 6.33 23.48 10.10
CA SER A 130 6.61 23.45 11.54
C SER A 130 5.55 22.68 12.35
N SER A 131 4.32 22.59 11.84
CA SER A 131 3.27 21.78 12.44
C SER A 131 3.28 20.37 11.84
N GLU A 132 2.92 19.37 12.66
CA GLU A 132 2.79 17.99 12.20
C GLU A 132 1.79 17.87 11.05
N LYS A 133 0.67 18.58 11.13
CA LYS A 133 -0.37 18.61 10.09
C LYS A 133 0.19 19.10 8.75
N ASP A 134 0.89 20.23 8.75
CA ASP A 134 1.40 20.84 7.52
C ASP A 134 2.57 20.05 6.93
N PHE A 135 3.35 19.39 7.80
CA PHE A 135 4.38 18.44 7.39
C PHE A 135 3.76 17.21 6.73
N LEU A 136 2.82 16.53 7.39
CA LEU A 136 2.14 15.34 6.87
C LEU A 136 1.39 15.62 5.57
N SER A 137 0.71 16.77 5.45
CA SER A 137 0.02 17.12 4.20
C SER A 137 0.99 17.43 3.04
N SER A 138 2.28 17.63 3.33
CA SER A 138 3.33 17.86 2.33
C SER A 138 4.13 16.59 1.99
N ASP A 139 3.92 15.51 2.73
CA ASP A 139 4.60 14.24 2.55
C ASP A 139 3.78 13.33 1.64
N LEU A 140 4.10 13.38 0.34
CA LEU A 140 3.40 12.58 -0.65
C LEU A 140 3.89 11.13 -0.62
N LEU A 141 2.97 10.21 -0.41
CA LEU A 141 3.15 8.78 -0.66
C LEU A 141 2.41 8.36 -1.93
N VAL A 142 3.02 7.47 -2.71
CA VAL A 142 2.43 6.91 -3.93
C VAL A 142 2.56 5.39 -3.94
N ALA A 143 1.57 4.70 -4.47
CA ALA A 143 1.61 3.27 -4.77
C ALA A 143 0.96 3.01 -6.13
N ASP A 144 1.47 2.00 -6.83
CA ASP A 144 0.91 1.52 -8.09
C ASP A 144 0.94 0.00 -8.12
N ALA A 145 -0.10 -0.61 -8.70
CA ALA A 145 -0.23 -2.06 -8.81
C ALA A 145 -1.06 -2.47 -10.03
N GLU A 146 -0.69 -3.57 -10.66
CA GLU A 146 -1.54 -4.24 -11.64
C GLU A 146 -2.45 -5.26 -10.94
N GLY A 147 -3.73 -5.24 -11.28
CA GLY A 147 -4.71 -6.16 -10.75
C GLY A 147 -4.58 -7.55 -11.32
N GLN A 148 -4.87 -8.55 -10.50
CA GLN A 148 -5.22 -9.88 -10.99
C GLN A 148 -6.61 -10.20 -10.46
N ARG A 149 -7.54 -10.51 -11.37
CA ARG A 149 -8.93 -10.73 -11.02
C ARG A 149 -9.07 -11.79 -9.92
N TYR A 150 -9.82 -11.46 -8.87
CA TYR A 150 -10.04 -12.28 -7.68
C TYR A 150 -8.79 -12.54 -6.80
N SER A 151 -7.68 -11.86 -7.08
CA SER A 151 -6.51 -11.82 -6.19
C SER A 151 -6.49 -10.53 -5.36
N PRO A 152 -5.84 -10.50 -4.20
CA PRO A 152 -5.59 -9.26 -3.48
C PRO A 152 -4.72 -8.30 -4.29
N VAL A 153 -5.02 -7.00 -4.19
CA VAL A 153 -4.20 -5.91 -4.75
C VAL A 153 -3.26 -5.42 -3.66
N ASN A 154 -1.95 -5.56 -3.86
CA ASN A 154 -0.93 -5.06 -2.94
C ASN A 154 -0.53 -3.63 -3.34
N LEU A 155 -0.81 -2.66 -2.48
CA LEU A 155 -0.41 -1.26 -2.65
C LEU A 155 0.76 -0.98 -1.73
N ASP A 156 1.96 -1.03 -2.29
CA ASP A 156 3.21 -0.79 -1.57
C ASP A 156 3.60 0.67 -1.71
N PHE A 157 3.19 1.49 -0.75
CA PHE A 157 3.43 2.93 -0.76
C PHE A 157 4.90 3.26 -0.57
N ARG A 158 5.34 4.32 -1.26
CA ARG A 158 6.67 4.91 -1.12
C ARG A 158 6.58 6.43 -1.06
N HIS A 159 7.50 7.05 -0.34
CA HIS A 159 7.66 8.51 -0.38
C HIS A 159 8.06 8.95 -1.79
N ALA A 160 7.32 9.91 -2.33
CA ALA A 160 7.60 10.56 -3.62
C ALA A 160 8.42 11.86 -3.46
N MET A 161 8.69 12.27 -2.22
CA MET A 161 9.39 13.51 -1.88
C MET A 161 10.81 13.25 -1.37
N SER A 162 11.67 14.26 -1.48
CA SER A 162 12.99 14.29 -0.82
C SER A 162 12.89 14.97 0.54
N ARG A 163 13.59 14.44 1.54
CA ARG A 163 13.67 15.02 2.89
C ARG A 163 15.03 15.64 3.16
N VAL A 164 15.03 16.90 3.61
CA VAL A 164 16.22 17.58 4.13
C VAL A 164 16.17 17.58 5.65
N THR A 165 17.25 17.16 6.31
CA THR A 165 17.38 17.19 7.78
C THR A 165 18.60 18.02 8.15
N VAL A 166 18.37 19.09 8.92
CA VAL A 166 19.43 19.99 9.38
C VAL A 166 19.60 19.81 10.89
N ASN A 167 20.77 19.34 11.31
CA ASN A 167 21.10 19.19 12.71
C ASN A 167 21.93 20.39 13.16
N VAL A 168 21.34 21.28 13.95
CA VAL A 168 22.05 22.42 14.56
C VAL A 168 22.51 22.01 15.95
N ARG A 169 23.81 22.21 16.24
CA ARG A 169 24.40 21.96 17.56
C ARG A 169 25.05 23.25 18.04
N ASN A 170 24.78 23.64 19.29
CA ASN A 170 25.53 24.73 19.91
C ASN A 170 26.91 24.20 20.32
N MET A 171 27.98 24.75 19.74
CA MET A 171 29.37 24.39 20.02
C MET A 171 30.01 25.34 21.05
N GLU A 172 29.24 26.18 21.76
CA GLU A 172 29.77 27.22 22.66
C GLU A 172 30.66 26.72 23.81
N GLU A 173 30.68 25.42 24.11
CA GLU A 173 31.65 24.83 25.05
C GLU A 173 33.00 24.41 24.41
N THR A 174 33.18 24.53 23.09
CA THR A 174 34.36 23.99 22.39
C THR A 174 34.86 24.79 21.18
N LEU A 175 34.45 26.04 20.96
CA LEU A 175 35.08 26.87 19.92
C LEU A 175 36.33 27.56 20.48
N SER A 176 37.50 27.31 19.87
CA SER A 176 38.71 28.04 20.23
C SER A 176 38.56 29.53 19.88
N ASP A 177 39.34 30.41 20.52
CA ASP A 177 39.27 31.85 20.25
C ASP A 177 39.57 32.19 18.78
N GLU A 178 40.32 31.33 18.07
CA GLU A 178 40.62 31.48 16.64
C GLU A 178 39.39 31.19 15.75
N GLU A 179 38.61 30.17 16.08
CA GLU A 179 37.39 29.81 15.33
C GLU A 179 36.31 30.88 15.50
N ARG A 180 36.26 31.53 16.66
CA ARG A 180 35.36 32.68 16.92
C ARG A 180 35.73 33.89 16.07
N GLN A 181 37.01 34.11 15.80
CA GLN A 181 37.48 35.22 14.97
C GLN A 181 37.16 35.00 13.49
N GLN A 182 37.28 33.77 12.98
CA GLN A 182 36.93 33.44 11.60
C GLN A 182 35.42 33.52 11.30
N MET A 183 34.55 33.22 12.27
CA MET A 183 33.09 33.34 12.07
C MET A 183 32.57 34.78 12.16
N GLN A 184 33.39 35.74 12.59
CA GLN A 184 33.05 37.16 12.65
C GLN A 184 33.47 37.93 11.40
N GLU A 185 34.21 37.33 10.47
CA GLU A 185 34.52 37.99 9.21
C GLU A 185 33.29 38.02 8.30
N PRO A 186 32.89 39.20 7.79
CA PRO A 186 31.81 39.28 6.83
C PRO A 186 32.25 38.57 5.55
N PHE A 187 31.47 37.59 5.11
CA PHE A 187 31.54 37.09 3.75
C PHE A 187 31.11 38.23 2.81
N TRP A 188 32.08 38.87 2.16
CA TRP A 188 31.85 39.75 1.02
C TRP A 188 31.52 38.93 -0.23
#